data_AF-A0A401I6B0-F1
#
_entry.id   AF-A0A401I6B0-F1
#
_cell.length_a   1.000
_cell.length_b   1.000
_cell.length_c   1.000
_cell.angle_alpha   90.00
_cell.angle_beta   90.00
_cell.angle_gamma   90.00
#
_symmetry.space_group_name_H-M   'P 1'
#
loop_
_entity.id
_entity.type
_entity.pdbx_description
1 polymer ?
#
loop_
_entity_poly.entity_id
_entity_poly.type
_entity_poly.pdbx_seq_one_letter_code
_entity_poly.pdbx_strand_id
1 'polypeptide(L)' 'MGLEKILDDIERRGQNKGEQIGELKGKEDVAKQLIRMGMDSSSIALATGFSVQTIEDWRKEAY' A
#
# COMPACT_ATOMS: atom_id res chain seq x y z
N MET A 1 -22.07 -17.36 25.33
CA MET A 1 -22.42 -16.09 24.68
C MET A 1 -21.31 -15.02 24.73
N GLY A 2 -20.34 -15.05 25.64
CA GLY A 2 -19.24 -14.05 25.64
C GLY A 2 -18.10 -14.34 24.67
N LEU A 3 -17.76 -15.61 24.44
CA LEU A 3 -16.59 -16.04 23.67
C LEU A 3 -16.76 -15.89 22.15
N GLU A 4 -17.95 -16.19 21.61
CA GLU A 4 -18.24 -16.06 20.18
C GLU A 4 -18.08 -14.61 19.71
N LYS A 5 -18.54 -13.66 20.53
CA LYS A 5 -18.43 -12.22 20.23
C LYS A 5 -16.98 -11.72 20.22
N ILE A 6 -16.11 -12.31 21.04
CA ILE A 6 -14.68 -11.99 21.08
C ILE A 6 -13.97 -12.56 19.85
N LEU A 7 -14.32 -13.77 19.42
CA LEU A 7 -13.76 -14.40 18.23
C LEU A 7 -14.14 -13.63 16.95
N ASP A 8 -15.40 -13.22 16.82
CA ASP A 8 -15.88 -12.40 15.69
C ASP A 8 -15.14 -11.05 15.59
N ASP A 9 -14.89 -10.39 16.72
CA ASP A 9 -14.17 -9.12 16.75
C ASP A 9 -12.68 -9.28 16.39
N ILE A 10 -12.06 -10.41 16.77
CA ILE A 10 -10.68 -10.73 16.38
C ILE A 10 -10.61 -11.00 14.88
N GLU A 11 -11.52 -11.80 14.34
CA GLU A 11 -11.56 -12.14 12.92
C GLU A 11 -11.81 -10.90 12.05
N ARG A 12 -12.77 -10.05 12.43
CA ARG A 12 -13.06 -8.78 11.72
C ARG A 12 -11.87 -7.82 11.74
N ARG A 13 -11.17 -7.71 12.87
CA ARG A 13 -9.93 -6.91 12.96
C ARG A 13 -8.81 -7.49 12.10
N GLY A 14 -8.70 -8.82 12.05
CA GLY A 14 -7.74 -9.52 11.21
C GLY A 14 -7.97 -9.28 9.72
N GLN A 15 -9.22 -9.40 9.27
CA GLN A 15 -9.62 -9.14 7.88
C GLN A 15 -9.38 -7.69 7.48
N ASN A 16 -9.86 -6.72 8.26
CA ASN A 16 -9.65 -5.30 7.97
C ASN A 16 -8.18 -4.92 7.90
N LYS A 17 -7.36 -5.46 8.82
CA LYS A 17 -5.92 -5.22 8.83
C LYS A 17 -5.22 -5.91 7.66
N GLY A 18 -5.65 -7.11 7.29
CA GLY A 18 -5.13 -7.84 6.13
C GLY A 18 -5.43 -7.12 4.82
N GLU A 19 -6.66 -6.63 4.65
CA GLU A 19 -7.10 -5.90 3.45
C GLU A 19 -6.33 -4.57 3.30
N GLN A 20 -6.19 -3.81 4.39
CA GLN A 20 -5.43 -2.56 4.39
C GLN A 20 -3.94 -2.79 4.10
N ILE A 21 -3.32 -3.84 4.65
CA ILE A 21 -1.92 -4.20 4.36
C ILE A 21 -1.78 -4.65 2.89
N GLY A 22 -2.75 -5.41 2.38
CA GLY A 22 -2.78 -5.86 0.99
C GLY A 22 -2.87 -4.70 0.00
N GLU A 23 -3.75 -3.74 0.28
CA GLU A 23 -3.92 -2.54 -0.55
C GLU A 23 -2.67 -1.67 -0.57
N LEU A 24 -2.03 -1.46 0.60
CA LEU A 24 -0.79 -0.71 0.70
C LEU A 24 0.36 -1.37 -0.07
N LYS A 25 0.53 -2.69 0.08
CA LYS A 25 1.53 -3.46 -0.67
C LYS A 25 1.29 -3.42 -2.17
N GLY A 26 0.04 -3.57 -2.60
CA GLY A 26 -0.33 -3.48 -4.01
C GLY A 26 -0.01 -2.10 -4.61
N LYS A 27 -0.33 -1.03 -3.90
CA LYS A 27 -0.01 0.34 -4.32
C LYS A 27 1.50 0.58 -4.39
N GLU A 28 2.27 0.05 -3.43
CA GLU A 28 3.73 0.17 -3.41
C GLU A 28 4.38 -0.59 -4.57
N ASP A 29 3.95 -1.82 -4.86
CA ASP A 29 4.46 -2.61 -5.99
C ASP A 29 4.14 -1.93 -7.33
N VAL A 30 2.94 -1.37 -7.47
CA VAL A 30 2.56 -0.56 -8.64
C VAL A 30 3.45 0.66 -8.76
N ALA A 31 3.67 1.42 -7.67
CA ALA A 31 4.54 2.59 -7.69
C ALA A 31 5.96 2.24 -8.15
N LYS A 32 6.54 1.15 -7.60
CA LYS A 32 7.87 0.67 -7.97
C LYS A 32 7.95 0.21 -9.42
N GLN A 33 6.92 -0.45 -9.95
CA GLN A 33 6.87 -0.80 -11.38
C GLN A 33 6.82 0.45 -12.26
N LEU A 34 6.00 1.45 -11.93
CA LEU A 34 5.90 2.68 -12.71
C LEU A 34 7.23 3.47 -12.68
N ILE A 35 7.94 3.47 -11.54
CA ILE A 35 9.30 4.04 -11.44
C ILE A 35 10.26 3.32 -12.40
N ARG A 36 10.25 1.98 -12.42
CA ARG A 36 11.09 1.18 -13.33
C ARG A 36 10.76 1.41 -14.80
N MET A 37 9.50 1.70 -15.11
CA MET A 37 9.05 2.08 -16.45
C MET A 37 9.46 3.51 -16.84
N GLY A 38 10.07 4.26 -15.92
CA GLY A 38 10.54 5.62 -16.17
C GLY A 38 9.44 6.68 -16.14
N MET A 39 8.28 6.39 -15.54
CA MET A 39 7.21 7.38 -15.41
C MET A 39 7.59 8.55 -14.51
N ASP A 40 6.95 9.69 -14.74
CA ASP A 40 7.11 10.88 -13.92
C ASP A 40 6.49 10.70 -12.53
N SER A 41 7.20 11.16 -11.50
CA SER A 41 6.83 11.00 -10.09
C SER A 41 5.49 11.65 -9.74
N SER A 42 5.09 12.71 -10.44
CA SER A 42 3.78 13.34 -10.27
C SER A 42 2.63 12.44 -10.78
N SER A 43 2.85 11.74 -11.88
CA SER A 43 1.87 10.80 -12.45
C SER A 43 1.74 9.55 -11.56
N ILE A 44 2.86 9.07 -11.02
CA ILE A 44 2.87 7.94 -10.08
C ILE A 44 2.16 8.32 -8.79
N ALA A 45 2.38 9.54 -8.27
CA ALA A 45 1.72 10.05 -7.07
C ALA A 45 0.20 10.07 -7.24
N LEU A 46 -0.29 10.55 -8.39
CA LEU A 46 -1.71 10.56 -8.73
C LEU A 46 -2.30 9.14 -8.82
N ALA A 47 -1.58 8.20 -9.41
CA ALA A 47 -2.08 6.83 -9.61
C ALA A 47 -2.09 5.98 -8.33
N THR A 48 -1.14 6.23 -7.41
CA THR A 48 -0.90 5.38 -6.24
C THR A 48 -1.33 6.02 -4.92
N GLY A 49 -1.48 7.35 -4.91
CA GLY A 49 -1.80 8.14 -3.72
C GLY A 49 -0.59 8.44 -2.82
N PHE A 50 0.62 8.01 -3.20
CA PHE A 50 1.84 8.36 -2.47
C PHE A 50 2.28 9.79 -2.79
N SER A 51 3.07 10.37 -1.88
CA SER A 51 3.65 11.69 -2.12
C SER A 51 4.73 11.60 -3.20
N VAL A 52 4.90 12.69 -3.97
CA VAL A 52 5.98 12.82 -4.95
C VAL A 52 7.35 12.62 -4.29
N GLN A 53 7.54 13.12 -3.07
CA GLN A 53 8.76 12.94 -2.29
C GLN A 53 9.08 11.46 -2.05
N THR A 54 8.08 10.68 -1.62
CA THR A 54 8.22 9.23 -1.38
C THR A 54 8.63 8.48 -2.66
N ILE A 55 8.04 8.86 -3.80
CA ILE A 55 8.34 8.24 -5.09
C ILE A 55 9.75 8.60 -5.56
N GLU A 56 10.19 9.85 -5.38
CA GLU A 56 11.56 10.28 -5.66
C GLU A 56 12.58 9.55 -4.78
N ASP A 57 12.27 9.33 -3.51
CA ASP A 57 13.16 8.57 -2.61
C ASP A 57 13.25 7.09 -3.06
N TRP A 58 12.14 6.45 -3.40
CA TRP A 58 12.16 5.11 -4.00
C TRP A 58 12.89 5.04 -5.32
N ARG A 59 12.85 6.11 -6.12
CA ARG A 59 13.57 6.20 -7.39
C ARG A 59 15.08 6.23 -7.18
N LYS A 60 15.55 6.92 -6.14
CA LYS A 60 16.97 6.94 -5.73
C LYS A 60 17.43 5.65 -5.06
N GLU A 61 16.53 4.89 -4.45
CA GLU A 61 16.88 3.56 -3.90
C GLU A 61 16.93 2.48 -5.00
N ALA A 62 16.20 2.69 -6.10
CA ALA A 62 16.19 1.76 -7.24
C ALA A 62 17.41 1.88 -8.16
N TYR A 63 18.21 2.96 -8.04
CA TYR A 63 19.36 3.30 -8.89
C TYR A 63 20.47 3.94 -8.09
#